data_AF-A0A485PNT7-F1
#
_entry.id   AF-A0A485PNT7-F1
#
_cell.length_a   1.000
_cell.length_b   1.000
_cell.length_c   1.000
_cell.angle_alpha   90.00
_cell.angle_beta   90.00
_cell.angle_gamma   90.00
#
_symmetry.space_group_name_H-M   'P 1'
#
loop_
_entity.id
_entity.type
_entity.pdbx_description
1 polymer ?
#
loop_
_entity_poly.entity_id
_entity_poly.type
_entity_poly.pdbx_seq_one_letter_code
_entity_poly.pdbx_strand_id
1 'polypeptide(L)'
;MEAEAARGAAGIYPVDILEDDPERHLEATLGYYATLREGIRSSVEVFSLPTGEQIKLEASSVCFCTMYRDEPQHKILALVNPQDTKTVVAVYIQEAWWATEDVLRTSDPAREGLMKVQSFGERIVLFVLNVVIFGRLERNLDDGDMFFLPHPVKEQAKILWRDGAAVGFYTTKRKGSLCGDGPGACYLLPVFDTVFVRRTYRRQGLGTAMLQDFCETFREDEALGVSWPISPAMFKVCRKFLLAHPEERGRLWEVEPPGAWGQRGSIWLKVQLQQSRLPDRHLRLLMPLSCLGRAAHPGNSQEDVSSCGRTSPDDGPRMSGREGGKKERTSGEREQTKSDEDCGVEEEAGQLGRACGAEPARKEAKRTVLDAGLAWESQKKHMRPAPNSQTPP
;
A
#
# COMPACT_ATOMS: atom_id res chain seq x y z
N MET A 1 -23.97 13.16 29.61
CA MET A 1 -24.12 14.03 28.42
C MET A 1 -23.06 15.13 28.40
N GLU A 2 -22.97 15.99 29.42
CA GLU A 2 -21.88 17.01 29.49
C GLU A 2 -20.46 16.41 29.39
N ALA A 3 -20.25 15.22 29.96
CA ALA A 3 -18.94 14.59 30.08
C ALA A 3 -18.20 14.26 28.76
N GLU A 4 -18.88 14.05 27.63
CA GLU A 4 -18.21 13.69 26.37
C GLU A 4 -17.63 14.95 25.69
N ALA A 5 -18.46 15.99 25.50
CA ALA A 5 -17.99 17.28 24.99
C ALA A 5 -16.95 17.94 25.91
N ALA A 6 -17.05 17.72 27.23
CA ALA A 6 -16.10 18.23 28.20
C ALA A 6 -14.69 17.61 28.09
N ARG A 7 -14.53 16.37 27.62
CA ARG A 7 -13.21 15.70 27.52
C ARG A 7 -12.30 16.37 26.49
N GLY A 8 -12.79 16.55 25.27
CA GLY A 8 -12.06 17.28 24.22
C GLY A 8 -11.81 18.75 24.56
N ALA A 9 -12.71 19.37 25.33
CA ALA A 9 -12.55 20.74 25.84
C ALA A 9 -11.57 20.87 27.02
N ALA A 10 -11.34 19.79 27.77
CA ALA A 10 -10.37 19.74 28.88
C ALA A 10 -8.92 19.53 28.42
N GLY A 11 -8.67 19.36 27.11
CA GLY A 11 -7.35 19.04 26.59
C GLY A 11 -6.90 17.62 26.91
N ILE A 12 -7.84 16.66 26.86
CA ILE A 12 -7.56 15.24 27.11
C ILE A 12 -8.11 14.44 25.93
N TYR A 13 -7.23 13.77 25.17
CA TYR A 13 -7.61 12.99 23.99
C TYR A 13 -7.19 11.52 24.12
N PRO A 14 -7.79 10.58 23.36
CA PRO A 14 -7.61 9.14 23.60
C PRO A 14 -6.15 8.67 23.58
N VAL A 15 -5.33 9.24 22.68
CA VAL A 15 -3.90 8.92 22.55
C VAL A 15 -3.05 9.39 23.75
N ASP A 16 -3.57 10.31 24.58
CA ASP A 16 -2.90 10.81 25.78
C ASP A 16 -3.12 9.91 27.01
N ILE A 17 -4.19 9.10 27.04
CA ILE A 17 -4.69 8.42 28.24
C ILE A 17 -4.99 6.92 28.09
N LEU A 18 -4.85 6.35 26.89
CA LEU A 18 -5.11 4.93 26.66
C LEU A 18 -3.90 4.07 27.04
N GLU A 19 -4.13 3.09 27.91
CA GLU A 19 -3.15 2.06 28.28
C GLU A 19 -2.86 1.13 27.09
N ASP A 20 -1.64 0.58 27.00
CA ASP A 20 -1.22 -0.37 25.96
C ASP A 20 -1.78 -1.79 26.20
N ASP A 21 -3.11 -1.89 26.33
CA ASP A 21 -3.88 -3.10 26.66
C ASP A 21 -5.03 -3.29 25.65
N PRO A 22 -4.76 -3.87 24.46
CA PRO A 22 -5.76 -4.07 23.41
C PRO A 22 -6.79 -5.16 23.78
N GLU A 23 -6.41 -6.15 24.59
CA GLU A 23 -7.31 -7.20 25.07
C GLU A 23 -8.40 -6.64 25.97
N ARG A 24 -8.06 -5.82 26.97
CA ARG A 24 -9.04 -5.16 27.85
C ARG A 24 -9.91 -4.16 27.11
N HIS A 25 -9.34 -3.42 26.15
CA HIS A 25 -10.13 -2.56 25.26
C HIS A 25 -11.16 -3.38 24.47
N LEU A 26 -10.78 -4.56 23.95
CA LEU A 26 -11.68 -5.46 23.24
C LEU A 26 -12.77 -6.03 24.16
N GLU A 27 -12.44 -6.41 25.41
CA GLU A 27 -13.42 -6.88 26.40
C GLU A 27 -14.45 -5.79 26.73
N ALA A 28 -14.02 -4.57 27.07
CA ALA A 28 -14.91 -3.45 27.35
C ALA A 28 -15.80 -3.09 26.14
N THR A 29 -15.24 -3.19 24.93
CA THR A 29 -15.94 -2.96 23.66
C THR A 29 -17.01 -4.03 23.40
N LEU A 30 -16.70 -5.32 23.62
CA LEU A 30 -17.66 -6.42 23.49
C LEU A 30 -18.77 -6.35 24.54
N GLY A 31 -18.42 -6.06 25.80
CA GLY A 31 -19.38 -5.89 26.89
C GLY A 31 -20.36 -4.75 26.65
N TYR A 32 -19.86 -3.58 26.21
CA TYR A 32 -20.70 -2.45 25.85
C TYR A 32 -21.68 -2.79 24.71
N TYR A 33 -21.22 -3.47 23.65
CA TYR A 33 -22.10 -3.90 22.55
C TYR A 33 -23.17 -4.92 22.98
N ALA A 34 -22.89 -5.78 23.98
CA ALA A 34 -23.91 -6.65 24.56
C ALA A 34 -25.04 -5.82 25.21
N THR A 35 -24.71 -4.80 26.02
CA THR A 35 -25.72 -3.93 26.65
C THR A 35 -26.57 -3.15 25.63
N LEU A 36 -25.98 -2.75 24.49
CA LEU A 36 -26.70 -2.15 23.36
C LEU A 36 -27.70 -3.12 22.73
N ARG A 37 -27.30 -4.38 22.54
CA ARG A 37 -28.10 -5.41 21.86
C ARG A 37 -29.24 -5.93 22.72
N GLU A 38 -29.02 -6.06 24.02
CA GLU A 38 -29.98 -6.63 24.97
C GLU A 38 -31.04 -5.61 25.44
N GLY A 39 -30.85 -4.31 25.14
CA GLY A 39 -31.82 -3.26 25.47
C GLY A 39 -31.96 -2.97 26.97
N ILE A 40 -31.03 -3.47 27.80
CA ILE A 40 -31.06 -3.39 29.26
C ILE A 40 -30.95 -1.94 29.79
N ARG A 41 -30.49 -1.01 28.96
CA ARG A 41 -30.18 0.37 29.36
C ARG A 41 -31.46 1.20 29.51
N SER A 42 -31.71 1.66 30.73
CA SER A 42 -32.95 2.35 31.14
C SER A 42 -33.08 3.80 30.64
N SER A 43 -32.03 4.35 30.03
CA SER A 43 -32.01 5.70 29.45
C SER A 43 -31.60 5.65 27.98
N VAL A 44 -32.22 6.51 27.16
CA VAL A 44 -31.83 6.67 25.75
C VAL A 44 -30.54 7.49 25.70
N GLU A 45 -29.42 6.81 25.54
CA GLU A 45 -28.14 7.47 25.25
C GLU A 45 -28.12 8.01 23.82
N VAL A 46 -27.54 9.20 23.66
CA VAL A 46 -27.39 9.91 22.39
C VAL A 46 -25.99 10.50 22.30
N PHE A 47 -25.37 10.37 21.13
CA PHE A 47 -24.14 11.06 20.77
C PHE A 47 -24.51 12.35 20.03
N SER A 48 -23.89 13.47 20.38
CA SER A 48 -24.17 14.78 19.77
C SER A 48 -23.09 15.14 18.75
N LEU A 49 -23.47 15.35 17.49
CA LEU A 49 -22.57 15.83 16.45
C LEU A 49 -22.26 17.33 16.63
N PRO A 50 -21.13 17.83 16.10
CA PRO A 50 -20.82 19.28 16.07
C PRO A 50 -21.87 20.14 15.35
N THR A 51 -22.78 19.53 14.57
CA THR A 51 -23.94 20.18 13.93
C THR A 51 -25.14 20.39 14.87
N GLY A 52 -25.10 19.83 16.08
CA GLY A 52 -26.26 19.75 16.99
C GLY A 52 -27.22 18.59 16.72
N GLU A 53 -27.00 17.81 15.65
CA GLU A 53 -27.72 16.57 15.38
C GLU A 53 -27.40 15.51 16.45
N GLN A 54 -28.40 14.78 16.92
CA GLN A 54 -28.24 13.72 17.92
C GLN A 54 -28.47 12.34 17.29
N ILE A 55 -27.48 11.46 17.42
CA ILE A 55 -27.56 10.06 16.98
C ILE A 55 -27.83 9.20 18.22
N LYS A 56 -28.94 8.47 18.21
CA LYS A 56 -29.27 7.49 19.26
C LYS A 56 -28.24 6.37 19.26
N LEU A 57 -27.73 6.02 20.45
CA LEU A 57 -26.77 4.94 20.64
C LEU A 57 -27.51 3.60 20.80
N GLU A 58 -27.69 2.91 19.67
CA GLU A 58 -28.38 1.61 19.57
C GLU A 58 -27.62 0.64 18.64
N ALA A 59 -27.89 -0.66 18.73
CA ALA A 59 -27.16 -1.67 17.93
C ALA A 59 -27.31 -1.50 16.40
N SER A 60 -28.35 -0.79 15.94
CA SER A 60 -28.59 -0.41 14.53
C SER A 60 -27.67 0.72 14.04
N SER A 61 -27.18 1.59 14.93
CA SER A 61 -26.31 2.72 14.59
C SER A 61 -24.82 2.42 14.73
N VAL A 62 -24.47 1.23 15.24
CA VAL A 62 -23.10 0.86 15.61
C VAL A 62 -22.65 -0.38 14.85
N CYS A 63 -21.42 -0.37 14.34
CA CYS A 63 -20.79 -1.53 13.73
C CYS A 63 -19.41 -1.81 14.32
N PHE A 64 -18.94 -3.06 14.22
CA PHE A 64 -17.54 -3.38 14.50
C PHE A 64 -16.68 -3.13 13.26
N CYS A 65 -15.54 -2.48 13.44
CA CYS A 65 -14.50 -2.39 12.43
C CYS A 65 -13.23 -3.13 12.90
N THR A 66 -12.72 -4.01 12.05
CA THR A 66 -11.46 -4.74 12.27
C THR A 66 -10.27 -3.80 12.17
N MET A 67 -9.44 -3.74 13.23
CA MET A 67 -8.26 -2.87 13.30
C MET A 67 -7.05 -3.41 12.53
N TYR A 68 -6.85 -4.72 12.52
CA TYR A 68 -5.70 -5.38 11.89
C TYR A 68 -6.13 -6.47 10.91
N ARG A 69 -5.56 -6.49 9.70
CA ARG A 69 -5.96 -7.44 8.65
C ARG A 69 -5.49 -8.89 8.87
N ASP A 70 -4.44 -9.06 9.66
CA ASP A 70 -3.84 -10.35 10.05
C ASP A 70 -4.43 -10.90 11.36
N GLU A 71 -5.01 -10.01 12.18
CA GLU A 71 -5.60 -10.34 13.48
C GLU A 71 -7.06 -9.84 13.58
N PRO A 72 -8.00 -10.50 12.86
CA PRO A 72 -9.39 -10.04 12.73
C PRO A 72 -10.21 -10.11 14.02
N GLN A 73 -9.68 -10.68 15.11
CA GLN A 73 -10.26 -10.60 16.45
C GLN A 73 -10.18 -9.18 17.04
N HIS A 74 -9.17 -8.39 16.65
CA HIS A 74 -8.98 -7.03 17.16
C HIS A 74 -9.93 -6.06 16.44
N LYS A 75 -10.97 -5.61 17.15
CA LYS A 75 -12.06 -4.80 16.62
C LYS A 75 -12.38 -3.63 17.55
N ILE A 76 -12.71 -2.49 16.94
CA ILE A 76 -13.24 -1.28 17.59
C ILE A 76 -14.71 -1.08 17.18
N LEU A 77 -15.54 -0.47 18.03
CA LEU A 77 -16.89 -0.05 17.63
C LEU A 77 -16.85 1.32 16.96
N ALA A 78 -17.54 1.44 15.83
CA ALA A 78 -17.75 2.67 15.09
C ALA A 78 -19.23 3.04 15.11
N LEU A 79 -19.54 4.31 15.40
CA LEU A 79 -20.86 4.89 15.26
C LEU A 79 -21.01 5.41 13.83
N VAL A 80 -22.03 4.96 13.10
CA VAL A 80 -22.35 5.46 11.76
C VAL A 80 -23.50 6.46 11.81
N ASN A 81 -23.53 7.40 10.86
CA ASN A 81 -24.68 8.29 10.72
C ASN A 81 -25.91 7.48 10.22
N PRO A 82 -27.09 7.57 10.85
CA PRO A 82 -28.28 6.83 10.41
C PRO A 82 -28.78 7.19 9.00
N GLN A 83 -28.49 8.40 8.52
CA GLN A 83 -28.84 8.88 7.18
C GLN A 83 -27.80 8.48 6.11
N ASP A 84 -26.54 8.27 6.49
CA ASP A 84 -25.49 7.67 5.65
C ASP A 84 -24.65 6.67 6.45
N THR A 85 -25.01 5.40 6.35
CA THR A 85 -24.34 4.29 7.06
C THR A 85 -22.91 4.02 6.57
N LYS A 86 -22.40 4.76 5.58
CA LYS A 86 -20.99 4.74 5.16
C LYS A 86 -20.13 5.75 5.93
N THR A 87 -20.74 6.77 6.53
CA THR A 87 -20.06 7.82 7.29
C THR A 87 -19.95 7.42 8.76
N VAL A 88 -18.74 7.11 9.20
CA VAL A 88 -18.40 6.92 10.61
C VAL A 88 -18.16 8.29 11.26
N VAL A 89 -18.87 8.57 12.35
CA VAL A 89 -18.85 9.86 13.05
C VAL A 89 -18.09 9.82 14.38
N ALA A 90 -18.06 8.66 15.04
CA ALA A 90 -17.38 8.45 16.31
C ALA A 90 -16.88 7.00 16.43
N VAL A 91 -15.95 6.77 17.35
CA VAL A 91 -15.52 5.42 17.77
C VAL A 91 -15.53 5.30 19.29
N TYR A 92 -15.72 4.08 19.79
CA TYR A 92 -15.75 3.79 21.23
C TYR A 92 -14.32 3.55 21.74
N ILE A 93 -13.87 4.36 22.70
CA ILE A 93 -12.53 4.24 23.30
C ILE A 93 -12.62 4.57 24.80
N GLN A 94 -12.09 3.67 25.64
CA GLN A 94 -12.00 3.85 27.09
C GLN A 94 -13.34 4.28 27.71
N GLU A 95 -14.34 3.43 27.48
CA GLU A 95 -15.71 3.53 28.03
C GLU A 95 -16.51 4.79 27.63
N ALA A 96 -16.13 5.47 26.54
CA ALA A 96 -16.85 6.62 25.99
C ALA A 96 -16.81 6.68 24.46
N TRP A 97 -17.69 7.49 23.86
CA TRP A 97 -17.65 7.80 22.43
C TRP A 97 -16.81 9.05 22.16
N TRP A 98 -15.94 8.95 21.16
CA TRP A 98 -15.09 10.06 20.73
C TRP A 98 -15.35 10.37 19.26
N ALA A 99 -15.59 11.65 18.95
CA ALA A 99 -15.73 12.09 17.56
C ALA A 99 -14.45 11.78 16.78
N THR A 100 -14.59 11.42 15.50
CA THR A 100 -13.45 10.98 14.68
C THR A 100 -12.33 12.02 14.53
N GLU A 101 -12.63 13.31 14.71
CA GLU A 101 -11.62 14.38 14.77
C GLU A 101 -10.89 14.45 16.12
N ASP A 102 -11.57 14.20 17.25
CA ASP A 102 -10.98 14.26 18.60
C ASP A 102 -10.06 13.07 18.87
N VAL A 103 -10.32 11.91 18.25
CA VAL A 103 -9.40 10.77 18.28
C VAL A 103 -8.06 11.10 17.60
N LEU A 104 -8.04 12.07 16.68
CA LEU A 104 -6.83 12.53 16.00
C LEU A 104 -6.12 13.66 16.75
N ARG A 105 -6.61 14.09 17.91
CA ARG A 105 -5.98 15.14 18.72
C ARG A 105 -5.01 14.55 19.74
N THR A 106 -4.11 15.42 20.23
CA THR A 106 -3.10 15.14 21.26
C THR A 106 -2.92 16.41 22.07
N SER A 107 -2.83 16.31 23.39
CA SER A 107 -2.46 17.44 24.25
C SER A 107 -0.99 17.43 24.65
N ASP A 108 -0.31 16.30 24.50
CA ASP A 108 1.15 16.20 24.63
C ASP A 108 1.85 17.05 23.54
N PRO A 109 2.60 18.12 23.91
CA PRO A 109 3.34 18.95 22.97
C PRO A 109 4.62 18.28 22.43
N ALA A 110 5.03 17.13 22.96
CA ALA A 110 6.07 16.31 22.34
C ALA A 110 5.59 15.59 21.08
N ARG A 111 4.28 15.52 20.83
CA ARG A 111 3.70 14.96 19.60
C ARG A 111 3.60 15.99 18.48
N GLU A 112 4.74 16.24 17.84
CA GLU A 112 4.88 17.11 16.66
C GLU A 112 5.85 16.47 15.65
N GLY A 113 5.58 16.60 14.35
CA GLY A 113 6.39 16.01 13.29
C GLY A 113 6.13 14.51 13.05
N LEU A 114 7.08 13.83 12.39
CA LEU A 114 6.97 12.40 12.02
C LEU A 114 7.41 11.47 13.16
N MET A 115 6.45 10.85 13.83
CA MET A 115 6.69 9.93 14.95
C MET A 115 6.37 8.49 14.60
N LYS A 116 7.19 7.55 15.07
CA LYS A 116 6.95 6.10 14.92
C LYS A 116 5.81 5.67 15.83
N VAL A 117 4.80 5.01 15.25
CA VAL A 117 3.72 4.36 15.99
C VAL A 117 4.31 3.28 16.90
N GLN A 118 4.10 3.41 18.20
CA GLN A 118 4.60 2.53 19.25
C GLN A 118 3.48 2.06 20.20
N SER A 119 2.50 2.92 20.49
CA SER A 119 1.38 2.59 21.40
C SER A 119 0.13 2.06 20.68
N PHE A 120 -0.75 1.41 21.44
CA PHE A 120 -2.08 1.02 21.02
C PHE A 120 -2.97 2.25 20.72
N GLY A 121 -2.81 3.34 21.49
CA GLY A 121 -3.44 4.63 21.18
C GLY A 121 -3.08 5.11 19.77
N GLU A 122 -1.80 5.13 19.42
CA GLU A 122 -1.33 5.49 18.08
C GLU A 122 -1.78 4.50 17.00
N ARG A 123 -1.98 3.21 17.34
CA ARG A 123 -2.60 2.23 16.42
C ARG A 123 -4.07 2.56 16.12
N ILE A 124 -4.84 3.06 17.10
CA ILE A 124 -6.20 3.57 16.85
C ILE A 124 -6.15 4.84 15.97
N VAL A 125 -5.24 5.78 16.25
CA VAL A 125 -5.07 6.99 15.41
C VAL A 125 -4.73 6.64 13.96
N LEU A 126 -3.80 5.71 13.74
CA LEU A 126 -3.45 5.18 12.42
C LEU A 126 -4.66 4.53 11.74
N PHE A 127 -5.42 3.69 12.47
CA PHE A 127 -6.63 3.06 11.96
C PHE A 127 -7.69 4.09 11.54
N VAL A 128 -7.95 5.12 12.35
CA VAL A 128 -8.93 6.17 12.05
C VAL A 128 -8.47 6.99 10.84
N LEU A 129 -7.21 7.42 10.77
CA LEU A 129 -6.69 8.11 9.57
C LEU A 129 -6.84 7.26 8.30
N ASN A 130 -6.58 5.95 8.39
CA ASN A 130 -6.55 5.04 7.25
C ASN A 130 -7.96 4.62 6.79
N VAL A 131 -8.74 4.01 7.67
CA VAL A 131 -10.00 3.34 7.34
C VAL A 131 -11.19 4.30 7.37
N VAL A 132 -11.16 5.30 8.25
CA VAL A 132 -12.25 6.28 8.40
C VAL A 132 -11.98 7.55 7.59
N ILE A 133 -10.96 8.33 7.94
CA ILE A 133 -10.70 9.63 7.29
C ILE A 133 -10.35 9.44 5.82
N PHE A 134 -9.32 8.66 5.49
CA PHE A 134 -9.03 8.35 4.09
C PHE A 134 -10.12 7.47 3.49
N GLY A 135 -10.37 6.27 4.05
CA GLY A 135 -11.26 5.28 3.43
C GLY A 135 -12.70 5.74 3.14
N ARG A 136 -13.28 6.62 3.97
CA ARG A 136 -14.67 7.09 3.84
C ARG A 136 -14.81 8.59 3.55
N LEU A 137 -14.07 9.48 4.24
CA LEU A 137 -14.36 10.93 4.24
C LEU A 137 -13.57 11.75 3.20
N GLU A 138 -12.31 11.42 2.95
CA GLU A 138 -11.36 12.26 2.18
C GLU A 138 -10.90 11.67 0.83
N ARG A 139 -11.36 10.46 0.49
CA ARG A 139 -11.05 9.76 -0.76
C ARG A 139 -12.08 10.12 -1.85
N ASN A 140 -11.60 10.43 -3.06
CA ASN A 140 -12.48 10.54 -4.22
C ASN A 140 -13.07 9.16 -4.52
N LEU A 141 -14.39 9.05 -4.62
CA LEU A 141 -15.04 7.79 -4.98
C LEU A 141 -14.83 7.42 -6.47
N ASP A 142 -14.49 8.41 -7.30
CA ASP A 142 -14.18 8.27 -8.73
C ASP A 142 -12.74 7.78 -8.99
N ASP A 143 -11.83 7.88 -8.02
CA ASP A 143 -10.50 7.26 -8.07
C ASP A 143 -10.65 5.76 -7.80
N GLY A 144 -11.01 5.01 -8.85
CA GLY A 144 -11.32 3.58 -8.80
C GLY A 144 -10.25 2.71 -8.12
N ASP A 145 -10.74 1.70 -7.40
CA ASP A 145 -10.01 0.57 -6.78
C ASP A 145 -8.90 0.87 -5.76
N MET A 146 -8.39 2.11 -5.65
CA MET A 146 -7.44 2.47 -4.60
C MET A 146 -8.16 2.67 -3.25
N PHE A 147 -8.17 1.63 -2.44
CA PHE A 147 -8.45 1.71 -1.00
C PHE A 147 -7.34 1.00 -0.22
N PHE A 148 -7.02 1.51 0.96
CA PHE A 148 -6.10 0.85 1.87
C PHE A 148 -6.88 -0.08 2.80
N LEU A 149 -6.39 -1.31 2.98
CA LEU A 149 -6.88 -2.21 4.02
C LEU A 149 -6.38 -1.74 5.40
N PRO A 150 -6.98 -2.21 6.50
CA PRO A 150 -6.35 -2.12 7.82
C PRO A 150 -4.95 -2.73 7.76
N HIS A 151 -3.98 -2.13 8.45
CA HIS A 151 -2.59 -2.56 8.40
C HIS A 151 -2.38 -3.84 9.24
N PRO A 152 -1.41 -4.71 8.91
CA PRO A 152 -0.98 -5.79 9.78
C PRO A 152 -0.49 -5.26 11.14
N VAL A 153 -0.72 -5.99 12.24
CA VAL A 153 -0.36 -5.52 13.59
C VAL A 153 1.15 -5.25 13.75
N LYS A 154 1.99 -5.91 12.94
CA LYS A 154 3.45 -5.76 12.90
C LYS A 154 3.97 -4.84 11.79
N GLU A 155 3.11 -4.22 10.99
CA GLU A 155 3.54 -3.23 10.00
C GLU A 155 3.99 -1.93 10.70
N GLN A 156 5.15 -1.41 10.28
CA GLN A 156 5.63 -0.10 10.76
C GLN A 156 4.79 1.02 10.16
N ALA A 157 4.52 2.03 10.97
CA ALA A 157 3.96 3.30 10.53
C ALA A 157 4.70 4.47 11.19
N LYS A 158 4.70 5.62 10.51
CA LYS A 158 4.86 6.90 11.19
C LYS A 158 3.59 7.74 11.01
N ILE A 159 3.13 8.37 12.08
CA ILE A 159 2.10 9.41 12.04
C ILE A 159 2.81 10.75 11.89
N LEU A 160 2.28 11.62 11.05
CA LEU A 160 2.65 13.04 11.03
C LEU A 160 1.70 13.79 11.97
N TRP A 161 2.22 14.15 13.13
CA TRP A 161 1.58 15.09 14.04
C TRP A 161 1.91 16.52 13.62
N ARG A 162 0.95 17.42 13.81
CA ARG A 162 1.12 18.85 13.60
C ARG A 162 0.04 19.66 14.31
N ASP A 163 0.42 20.74 14.98
CA ASP A 163 -0.51 21.73 15.56
C ASP A 163 -1.57 21.06 16.50
N GLY A 164 -1.11 20.06 17.27
CA GLY A 164 -1.95 19.26 18.18
C GLY A 164 -2.90 18.27 17.50
N ALA A 165 -2.62 17.86 16.25
CA ALA A 165 -3.43 16.88 15.52
C ALA A 165 -2.59 15.92 14.66
N ALA A 166 -3.11 14.70 14.44
CA ALA A 166 -2.60 13.77 13.45
C ALA A 166 -3.11 14.16 12.05
N VAL A 167 -2.20 14.60 11.17
CA VAL A 167 -2.54 15.19 9.87
C VAL A 167 -2.15 14.32 8.68
N GLY A 168 -1.57 13.15 8.93
CA GLY A 168 -1.21 12.16 7.91
C GLY A 168 -0.45 10.98 8.50
N PHE A 169 -0.14 10.00 7.66
CA PHE A 169 0.72 8.86 8.00
C PHE A 169 1.43 8.32 6.76
N TYR A 170 2.45 7.50 6.99
CA TYR A 170 2.91 6.53 6.00
C TYR A 170 3.25 5.20 6.67
N THR A 171 3.24 4.10 5.91
CA THR A 171 3.63 2.76 6.38
C THR A 171 4.81 2.17 5.62
N THR A 172 5.45 1.16 6.21
CA THR A 172 6.61 0.52 5.62
C THR A 172 6.60 -0.99 5.80
N LYS A 173 6.64 -1.69 4.67
CA LYS A 173 7.02 -3.10 4.62
C LYS A 173 8.54 -3.19 4.81
N ARG A 174 8.99 -3.88 5.88
CA ARG A 174 10.43 -4.10 6.11
C ARG A 174 10.97 -5.11 5.10
N LYS A 175 12.21 -4.91 4.66
CA LYS A 175 13.04 -5.97 4.06
C LYS A 175 13.03 -7.20 4.99
N GLY A 176 12.75 -8.38 4.44
CA GLY A 176 12.58 -9.62 5.21
C GLY A 176 11.20 -9.86 5.84
N SER A 177 10.24 -8.92 5.75
CA SER A 177 8.85 -9.16 6.20
C SER A 177 8.00 -9.88 5.13
N LEU A 178 6.98 -10.64 5.54
CA LEU A 178 6.16 -11.47 4.66
C LEU A 178 5.26 -10.66 3.70
N CYS A 179 5.12 -11.15 2.47
CA CYS A 179 4.29 -10.55 1.41
C CYS A 179 2.81 -10.93 1.55
N GLY A 180 2.20 -10.49 2.64
CA GLY A 180 0.82 -10.83 2.97
C GLY A 180 0.65 -12.30 3.36
N ASP A 181 -0.51 -12.86 3.05
CA ASP A 181 -1.03 -14.11 3.63
C ASP A 181 -0.68 -15.36 2.78
N GLY A 182 0.30 -15.22 1.88
CA GLY A 182 0.67 -16.20 0.85
C GLY A 182 1.96 -16.99 1.15
N PRO A 183 2.43 -17.82 0.19
CA PRO A 183 3.52 -18.76 0.42
C PRO A 183 4.89 -18.08 0.55
N GLY A 184 5.28 -17.76 1.79
CA GLY A 184 6.67 -17.60 2.27
C GLY A 184 7.51 -16.45 1.71
N ALA A 185 7.08 -15.77 0.64
CA ALA A 185 7.85 -14.71 0.01
C ALA A 185 8.01 -13.49 0.94
N CYS A 186 9.25 -13.04 1.16
CA CYS A 186 9.55 -11.84 1.93
C CYS A 186 9.98 -10.67 1.05
N TYR A 187 9.66 -9.44 1.45
CA TYR A 187 10.07 -8.22 0.75
C TYR A 187 11.61 -8.15 0.66
N LEU A 188 12.13 -8.00 -0.57
CA LEU A 188 13.58 -8.04 -0.84
C LEU A 188 14.27 -6.68 -0.66
N LEU A 189 13.50 -5.64 -0.35
CA LEU A 189 13.92 -4.26 -0.07
C LEU A 189 12.89 -3.57 0.84
N PRO A 190 13.22 -2.46 1.52
CA PRO A 190 12.23 -1.65 2.24
C PRO A 190 11.25 -1.02 1.23
N VAL A 191 9.96 -1.00 1.56
CA VAL A 191 8.92 -0.41 0.67
C VAL A 191 8.05 0.59 1.44
N PHE A 192 7.99 1.82 0.94
CA PHE A 192 7.05 2.88 1.32
C PHE A 192 5.68 2.52 0.74
N ASP A 193 4.77 2.03 1.58
CA ASP A 193 3.65 1.21 1.11
C ASP A 193 2.35 1.99 0.99
N THR A 194 1.75 2.39 2.12
CA THR A 194 0.61 3.32 2.14
C THR A 194 1.06 4.69 2.62
N VAL A 195 0.43 5.75 2.09
CA VAL A 195 0.73 7.13 2.47
C VAL A 195 -0.52 7.98 2.36
N PHE A 196 -0.76 8.83 3.36
CA PHE A 196 -1.89 9.73 3.39
C PHE A 196 -1.54 11.05 4.07
N VAL A 197 -2.08 12.15 3.56
CA VAL A 197 -2.03 13.48 4.17
C VAL A 197 -3.42 14.08 4.05
N ARG A 198 -3.97 14.58 5.15
CA ARG A 198 -5.30 15.18 5.22
C ARG A 198 -5.44 16.37 4.26
N ARG A 199 -6.61 16.52 3.64
CA ARG A 199 -6.88 17.38 2.47
C ARG A 199 -6.54 18.84 2.72
N THR A 200 -6.78 19.33 3.92
CA THR A 200 -6.42 20.66 4.43
C THR A 200 -4.91 20.90 4.55
N TYR A 201 -4.13 19.84 4.75
CA TYR A 201 -2.67 19.87 4.91
C TYR A 201 -1.90 19.47 3.63
N ARG A 202 -2.59 19.00 2.58
CA ARG A 202 -2.00 18.72 1.26
C ARG A 202 -1.39 19.99 0.65
N ARG A 203 -0.51 19.81 -0.35
CA ARG A 203 0.25 20.87 -1.06
C ARG A 203 1.33 21.60 -0.24
N GLN A 204 1.36 21.46 1.09
CA GLN A 204 2.37 22.06 1.98
C GLN A 204 3.74 21.32 2.01
N GLY A 205 4.02 20.44 1.04
CA GLY A 205 5.28 19.68 0.96
C GLY A 205 5.36 18.40 1.82
N LEU A 206 4.41 18.17 2.74
CA LEU A 206 4.44 17.08 3.74
C LEU A 206 4.69 15.68 3.15
N GLY A 207 4.07 15.33 2.02
CA GLY A 207 4.32 14.05 1.35
C GLY A 207 5.75 13.89 0.80
N THR A 208 6.42 14.99 0.46
CA THR A 208 7.86 14.98 0.09
C THR A 208 8.72 14.77 1.34
N ALA A 209 8.37 15.38 2.48
CA ALA A 209 9.06 15.15 3.75
C ALA A 209 8.92 13.70 4.23
N MET A 210 7.74 13.08 4.10
CA MET A 210 7.53 11.65 4.38
C MET A 210 8.40 10.73 3.50
N LEU A 211 8.53 11.04 2.20
CA LEU A 211 9.39 10.27 1.30
C LEU A 211 10.88 10.45 1.63
N GLN A 212 11.29 11.67 1.99
CA GLN A 212 12.65 11.98 2.43
C GLN A 212 13.02 11.22 3.72
N ASP A 213 12.19 11.33 4.76
CA ASP A 213 12.35 10.65 6.05
C ASP A 213 12.37 9.11 5.89
N PHE A 214 11.65 8.55 4.92
CA PHE A 214 11.80 7.15 4.51
C PHE A 214 13.16 6.84 3.87
N CYS A 215 13.62 7.64 2.90
CA CYS A 215 14.92 7.44 2.25
C CYS A 215 16.10 7.59 3.22
N GLU A 216 15.99 8.50 4.19
CA GLU A 216 16.95 8.69 5.28
C GLU A 216 16.91 7.53 6.29
N THR A 217 15.71 7.04 6.65
CA THR A 217 15.52 5.86 7.53
C THR A 217 16.20 4.60 6.95
N PHE A 218 16.28 4.48 5.62
CA PHE A 218 16.88 3.34 4.93
C PHE A 218 18.07 3.75 4.04
N ARG A 219 18.88 4.73 4.47
CA ARG A 219 20.03 5.24 3.70
C ARG A 219 21.08 4.18 3.29
N GLU A 220 21.18 3.08 4.05
CA GLU A 220 22.13 1.98 3.80
C GLU A 220 21.63 0.94 2.76
N ASP A 221 20.37 1.02 2.30
CA ASP A 221 19.81 0.11 1.30
C ASP A 221 20.00 0.67 -0.13
N GLU A 222 20.74 -0.05 -0.98
CA GLU A 222 20.99 0.30 -2.40
C GLU A 222 19.72 0.51 -3.24
N ALA A 223 18.61 -0.10 -2.85
CA ALA A 223 17.33 0.03 -3.53
C ALA A 223 16.19 0.14 -2.53
N LEU A 224 15.29 1.09 -2.79
CA LEU A 224 14.11 1.44 -2.01
C LEU A 224 12.85 1.35 -2.87
N GLY A 225 11.78 0.81 -2.31
CA GLY A 225 10.50 0.67 -2.98
C GLY A 225 9.48 1.75 -2.62
N VAL A 226 8.61 2.07 -3.57
CA VAL A 226 7.27 2.62 -3.35
C VAL A 226 6.27 1.62 -3.90
N SER A 227 5.24 1.24 -3.15
CA SER A 227 4.32 0.18 -3.57
C SER A 227 3.57 0.52 -4.86
N TRP A 228 3.45 -0.49 -5.74
CA TRP A 228 2.61 -0.44 -6.93
C TRP A 228 1.13 -0.65 -6.56
N PRO A 229 0.18 0.08 -7.20
CA PRO A 229 0.38 1.15 -8.17
C PRO A 229 0.61 2.51 -7.52
N ILE A 230 1.59 3.28 -8.00
CA ILE A 230 1.82 4.65 -7.49
C ILE A 230 0.70 5.58 -7.95
N SER A 231 -0.05 6.13 -6.98
CA SER A 231 -1.16 7.04 -7.26
C SER A 231 -0.72 8.31 -8.03
N PRO A 232 -1.60 8.94 -8.84
CA PRO A 232 -1.27 10.17 -9.56
C PRO A 232 -0.89 11.36 -8.68
N ALA A 233 -1.18 11.30 -7.37
CA ALA A 233 -0.71 12.25 -6.37
C ALA A 233 0.71 11.91 -5.90
N MET A 234 0.97 10.64 -5.55
CA MET A 234 2.30 10.22 -5.08
C MET A 234 3.34 10.27 -6.20
N PHE A 235 2.97 9.99 -7.46
CA PHE A 235 3.90 10.14 -8.59
C PHE A 235 4.41 11.59 -8.74
N LYS A 236 3.56 12.59 -8.44
CA LYS A 236 3.97 14.00 -8.43
C LYS A 236 4.91 14.33 -7.26
N VAL A 237 4.75 13.66 -6.11
CA VAL A 237 5.67 13.73 -4.97
C VAL A 237 7.03 13.14 -5.35
N CYS A 238 7.07 11.89 -5.84
CA CYS A 238 8.31 11.23 -6.27
C CYS A 238 9.02 12.03 -7.38
N ARG A 239 8.28 12.58 -8.35
CA ARG A 239 8.85 13.45 -9.39
C ARG A 239 9.49 14.71 -8.79
N LYS A 240 8.83 15.39 -7.84
CA LYS A 240 9.41 16.59 -7.20
C LYS A 240 10.67 16.23 -6.42
N PHE A 241 10.60 15.14 -5.64
CA PHE A 241 11.71 14.63 -4.83
C PHE A 241 12.93 14.30 -5.71
N LEU A 242 12.79 13.43 -6.71
CA LEU A 242 13.88 13.03 -7.60
C LEU A 242 14.45 14.16 -8.49
N LEU A 243 13.72 15.27 -8.66
CA LEU A 243 14.28 16.48 -9.28
C LEU A 243 15.21 17.24 -8.33
N ALA A 244 14.87 17.30 -7.03
CA ALA A 244 15.68 17.95 -6.00
C ALA A 244 16.83 17.08 -5.45
N HIS A 245 16.67 15.75 -5.52
CA HIS A 245 17.59 14.74 -4.98
C HIS A 245 18.16 13.86 -6.11
N PRO A 246 19.25 14.27 -6.79
CA PRO A 246 19.92 13.46 -7.81
C PRO A 246 20.39 12.08 -7.33
N GLU A 247 20.81 11.98 -6.08
CA GLU A 247 21.31 10.79 -5.40
C GLU A 247 20.27 9.66 -5.33
N GLU A 248 19.00 10.01 -5.11
CA GLU A 248 17.90 9.03 -4.98
C GLU A 248 17.41 8.46 -6.33
N ARG A 249 17.89 8.99 -7.48
CA ARG A 249 17.41 8.60 -8.82
C ARG A 249 17.70 7.14 -9.19
N GLY A 250 18.78 6.57 -8.67
CA GLY A 250 19.08 5.14 -8.79
C GLY A 250 18.41 4.28 -7.72
N ARG A 251 18.06 4.88 -6.58
CA ARG A 251 17.60 4.17 -5.38
C ARG A 251 16.08 3.92 -5.39
N LEU A 252 15.25 4.80 -5.94
CA LEU A 252 13.79 4.71 -5.85
C LEU A 252 13.11 3.97 -7.03
N TRP A 253 12.41 2.87 -6.69
CA TRP A 253 11.68 2.00 -7.62
C TRP A 253 10.20 1.90 -7.25
N GLU A 254 9.34 1.76 -8.26
CA GLU A 254 7.96 1.28 -8.08
C GLU A 254 7.98 -0.25 -8.00
N VAL A 255 7.34 -0.82 -6.99
CA VAL A 255 7.54 -2.22 -6.58
C VAL A 255 6.24 -3.01 -6.50
N GLU A 256 6.19 -4.13 -7.22
CA GLU A 256 5.24 -5.22 -6.96
C GLU A 256 5.89 -6.23 -5.96
N PRO A 257 5.20 -6.70 -4.91
CA PRO A 257 5.77 -7.63 -3.93
C PRO A 257 6.16 -8.99 -4.56
N PRO A 258 7.26 -9.65 -4.12
CA PRO A 258 8.24 -9.26 -3.09
C PRO A 258 9.29 -8.22 -3.51
N GLY A 259 9.28 -7.72 -4.75
CA GLY A 259 10.23 -6.73 -5.24
C GLY A 259 11.56 -7.33 -5.70
N ALA A 260 11.52 -8.48 -6.38
CA ALA A 260 12.66 -8.98 -7.17
C ALA A 260 12.97 -8.04 -8.35
N TRP A 261 14.12 -8.19 -9.01
CA TRP A 261 14.53 -7.28 -10.10
C TRP A 261 13.50 -7.13 -11.22
N GLY A 262 12.83 -8.22 -11.63
CA GLY A 262 11.75 -8.18 -12.64
C GLY A 262 10.44 -7.53 -12.17
N GLN A 263 10.35 -7.13 -10.90
CA GLN A 263 9.17 -6.51 -10.26
C GLN A 263 9.41 -5.05 -9.86
N ARG A 264 10.49 -4.44 -10.38
CA ARG A 264 10.90 -3.07 -10.08
C ARG A 264 10.83 -2.21 -11.34
N GLY A 265 10.08 -1.12 -11.30
CA GLY A 265 10.10 -0.08 -12.34
C GLY A 265 10.77 1.19 -11.83
N SER A 266 11.92 1.60 -12.38
CA SER A 266 12.60 2.84 -11.95
C SER A 266 11.67 4.05 -12.08
N ILE A 267 11.43 4.75 -10.96
CA ILE A 267 10.54 5.91 -10.95
C ILE A 267 11.17 7.06 -11.75
N TRP A 268 12.50 7.21 -11.69
CA TRP A 268 13.22 8.22 -12.46
C TRP A 268 13.06 8.04 -13.97
N LEU A 269 13.20 6.82 -14.50
CA LEU A 269 12.98 6.55 -15.93
C LEU A 269 11.53 6.87 -16.34
N LYS A 270 10.54 6.57 -15.49
CA LYS A 270 9.13 6.93 -15.74
C LYS A 270 8.93 8.46 -15.75
N VAL A 271 9.66 9.22 -14.92
CA VAL A 271 9.65 10.69 -14.94
C VAL A 271 10.24 11.24 -16.24
N GLN A 272 11.42 10.74 -16.67
CA GLN A 272 12.07 11.18 -17.91
C GLN A 272 11.20 10.89 -19.14
N LEU A 273 10.58 9.71 -19.20
CA LEU A 273 9.67 9.32 -20.28
C LEU A 273 8.35 10.11 -20.32
N GLN A 274 7.92 10.71 -19.20
CA GLN A 274 6.82 11.69 -19.22
C GLN A 274 7.29 13.07 -19.70
N GLN A 275 8.52 13.48 -19.38
CA GLN A 275 9.05 14.78 -19.80
C GLN A 275 9.28 14.83 -21.32
N SER A 276 9.84 13.77 -21.93
CA SER A 276 10.03 13.70 -23.40
C SER A 276 8.72 13.60 -24.20
N ARG A 277 7.60 13.27 -23.55
CA ARG A 277 6.25 13.24 -24.15
C ARG A 277 5.51 14.58 -24.08
N LEU A 278 6.06 15.60 -23.41
CA LEU A 278 5.53 16.96 -23.44
C LEU A 278 6.14 17.70 -24.65
N PRO A 279 5.38 17.97 -25.72
CA PRO A 279 5.94 18.62 -26.91
C PRO A 279 6.40 20.05 -26.58
N ASP A 280 7.48 20.46 -27.23
CA ASP A 280 8.31 21.59 -26.83
C ASP A 280 7.59 22.95 -26.96
N ARG A 281 7.02 23.39 -25.82
CA ARG A 281 6.47 24.73 -25.60
C ARG A 281 7.42 25.64 -24.80
N HIS A 282 8.73 25.34 -24.73
CA HIS A 282 9.69 26.18 -23.98
C HIS A 282 10.87 26.71 -24.81
N LEU A 283 11.40 26.00 -25.81
CA LEU A 283 12.45 26.58 -26.67
C LEU A 283 11.94 27.78 -27.49
N ARG A 284 10.62 27.88 -27.74
CA ARG A 284 10.01 29.04 -28.41
C ARG A 284 10.06 30.36 -27.63
N LEU A 285 10.51 30.36 -26.37
CA LEU A 285 10.70 31.59 -25.56
C LEU A 285 12.17 31.98 -25.39
N LEU A 286 13.12 31.24 -25.98
CA LEU A 286 14.57 31.53 -25.91
C LEU A 286 15.25 31.65 -27.29
N MET A 287 14.50 31.54 -28.38
CA MET A 287 14.99 31.85 -29.73
C MET A 287 14.86 33.36 -30.02
N PRO A 288 15.94 34.07 -30.39
CA PRO A 288 15.87 35.46 -30.84
C PRO A 288 14.99 35.62 -32.10
N LEU A 289 14.36 36.79 -32.27
CA LEU A 289 13.46 37.07 -33.40
C LEU A 289 14.14 37.01 -34.79
N SER A 290 15.47 36.98 -34.85
CA SER A 290 16.26 36.98 -36.09
C SER A 290 16.07 35.72 -36.97
N CYS A 291 15.45 34.66 -36.47
CA CYS A 291 15.41 33.35 -37.14
C CYS A 291 14.06 32.99 -37.81
N LEU A 292 13.15 33.95 -37.99
CA LEU A 292 11.80 33.71 -38.55
C LEU A 292 11.60 34.24 -39.97
N GLY A 293 12.08 33.48 -40.96
CA GLY A 293 11.74 33.65 -42.38
C GLY A 293 12.69 32.90 -43.33
N ARG A 294 12.28 32.46 -44.53
CA ARG A 294 10.92 32.34 -45.10
C ARG A 294 10.96 31.37 -46.31
N ALA A 295 10.20 30.28 -46.27
CA ALA A 295 9.91 29.41 -47.41
C ALA A 295 8.46 28.89 -47.27
N ALA A 296 7.49 29.28 -48.10
CA ALA A 296 7.32 29.02 -49.54
C ALA A 296 6.68 27.64 -49.80
N HIS A 297 5.38 27.65 -50.13
CA HIS A 297 4.60 26.46 -50.50
C HIS A 297 4.82 26.10 -51.98
N PRO A 298 4.91 24.82 -52.36
CA PRO A 298 4.78 24.39 -53.74
C PRO A 298 3.31 24.40 -54.18
N GLY A 299 3.06 24.86 -55.41
CA GLY A 299 1.75 24.74 -56.08
C GLY A 299 1.60 23.40 -56.80
N ASN A 300 0.37 23.05 -57.16
CA ASN A 300 0.04 21.80 -57.86
C ASN A 300 -0.13 22.05 -59.39
N SER A 301 0.36 21.12 -60.21
CA SER A 301 0.11 21.08 -61.66
C SER A 301 0.10 19.63 -62.16
N GLN A 302 -0.75 19.33 -63.14
CA GLN A 302 -1.13 17.99 -63.59
C GLN A 302 -0.65 17.73 -65.04
N GLU A 303 -1.02 16.58 -65.62
CA GLU A 303 -0.83 16.16 -67.03
C GLU A 303 0.57 15.59 -67.43
N ASP A 304 0.72 14.65 -68.39
CA ASP A 304 -0.12 13.48 -68.77
C ASP A 304 0.68 12.45 -69.64
N VAL A 305 0.12 11.26 -69.89
CA VAL A 305 0.36 10.21 -70.93
C VAL A 305 1.75 9.62 -71.32
N SER A 306 1.75 8.27 -71.41
CA SER A 306 2.20 7.40 -72.54
C SER A 306 3.63 6.78 -72.69
N SER A 307 3.64 5.44 -72.61
CA SER A 307 4.20 4.42 -73.55
C SER A 307 5.70 4.30 -73.95
N CYS A 308 6.27 3.13 -73.60
CA CYS A 308 6.98 2.13 -74.46
C CYS A 308 8.23 2.44 -75.33
N GLY A 309 9.25 1.57 -75.20
CA GLY A 309 10.31 1.28 -76.21
C GLY A 309 11.74 1.22 -75.61
N ARG A 310 12.35 0.07 -75.28
CA ARG A 310 12.92 -1.07 -76.06
C ARG A 310 14.23 -0.83 -76.84
N THR A 311 15.35 -1.31 -76.27
CA THR A 311 16.48 -2.10 -76.87
C THR A 311 17.38 -2.55 -75.69
N SER A 312 17.81 -3.81 -75.45
CA SER A 312 18.43 -4.91 -76.26
C SER A 312 19.98 -4.88 -76.25
N PRO A 313 20.70 -6.04 -76.28
CA PRO A 313 20.55 -7.27 -75.49
C PRO A 313 21.95 -7.84 -75.01
N ASP A 314 22.12 -9.18 -74.99
CA ASP A 314 23.36 -9.99 -74.86
C ASP A 314 24.07 -10.07 -73.47
N ASP A 315 24.60 -11.22 -73.01
CA ASP A 315 24.41 -12.65 -73.40
C ASP A 315 24.76 -13.60 -72.21
N GLY A 316 24.51 -14.91 -72.32
CA GLY A 316 24.94 -15.97 -71.37
C GLY A 316 26.16 -16.78 -71.85
N PRO A 317 26.37 -18.07 -71.46
CA PRO A 317 25.61 -18.87 -70.47
C PRO A 317 26.48 -19.85 -69.60
N ARG A 318 25.80 -20.72 -68.81
CA ARG A 318 26.20 -22.10 -68.36
C ARG A 318 27.38 -22.35 -67.36
N MET A 319 26.97 -22.69 -66.13
CA MET A 319 27.06 -24.02 -65.47
C MET A 319 28.39 -24.84 -65.34
N SER A 320 28.56 -25.35 -64.11
CA SER A 320 29.07 -26.68 -63.68
C SER A 320 30.54 -26.86 -63.23
N GLY A 321 30.71 -27.74 -62.22
CA GLY A 321 32.00 -28.23 -61.67
C GLY A 321 32.43 -27.63 -60.31
N ARG A 322 33.07 -28.35 -59.36
CA ARG A 322 32.85 -29.69 -58.74
C ARG A 322 33.90 -29.87 -57.60
N GLU A 323 33.49 -30.48 -56.49
CA GLU A 323 34.32 -31.09 -55.40
C GLU A 323 35.18 -30.25 -54.43
N GLY A 324 35.36 -30.81 -53.22
CA GLY A 324 36.26 -30.36 -52.14
C GLY A 324 35.59 -29.43 -51.09
N GLY A 325 35.42 -29.81 -49.81
CA GLY A 325 35.67 -31.11 -49.16
C GLY A 325 35.25 -31.15 -47.67
N LYS A 326 35.24 -32.37 -47.10
CA LYS A 326 35.12 -32.79 -45.68
C LYS A 326 35.81 -31.85 -44.64
N LYS A 327 35.52 -31.85 -43.32
CA LYS A 327 34.50 -32.40 -42.37
C LYS A 327 34.80 -31.74 -40.99
N GLU A 328 33.83 -31.34 -40.15
CA GLU A 328 33.08 -32.11 -39.13
C GLU A 328 33.92 -32.59 -37.90
N ARG A 329 33.29 -32.59 -36.70
CA ARG A 329 33.64 -33.28 -35.42
C ARG A 329 34.54 -32.53 -34.42
N THR A 330 34.38 -32.63 -33.09
CA THR A 330 33.29 -33.06 -32.14
C THR A 330 33.64 -32.45 -30.77
N SER A 331 32.74 -32.05 -29.85
CA SER A 331 31.74 -32.78 -29.04
C SER A 331 32.29 -33.79 -28.00
N GLY A 332 31.68 -33.81 -26.80
CA GLY A 332 32.04 -34.61 -25.60
C GLY A 332 32.42 -33.69 -24.43
N GLU A 333 31.55 -33.49 -23.41
CA GLU A 333 31.37 -34.30 -22.18
C GLU A 333 32.58 -34.24 -21.21
N ARG A 334 32.41 -34.21 -19.88
CA ARG A 334 31.35 -34.81 -19.04
C ARG A 334 31.20 -34.13 -17.66
N GLU A 335 30.15 -34.52 -16.92
CA GLU A 335 29.96 -34.22 -15.48
C GLU A 335 31.01 -34.92 -14.59
N GLN A 336 31.20 -34.40 -13.37
CA GLN A 336 31.64 -35.24 -12.24
C GLN A 336 31.16 -34.70 -10.88
N THR A 337 30.59 -35.60 -10.07
CA THR A 337 30.19 -35.37 -8.67
C THR A 337 31.30 -35.76 -7.70
N LYS A 338 31.31 -35.18 -6.50
CA LYS A 338 31.98 -35.80 -5.33
C LYS A 338 31.41 -35.29 -4.00
N SER A 339 31.01 -36.23 -3.16
CA SER A 339 30.94 -36.15 -1.70
C SER A 339 32.10 -36.96 -1.11
N ASP A 340 32.51 -36.71 0.12
CA ASP A 340 33.32 -37.61 0.98
C ASP A 340 33.18 -37.18 2.46
N GLU A 341 33.38 -38.13 3.39
CA GLU A 341 33.08 -38.10 4.84
C GLU A 341 34.20 -38.89 5.59
N ASP A 342 34.50 -38.78 6.89
CA ASP A 342 33.96 -38.09 8.09
C ASP A 342 35.12 -37.71 9.07
N CYS A 343 34.86 -36.92 10.13
CA CYS A 343 35.70 -36.84 11.34
C CYS A 343 34.90 -36.50 12.63
N GLY A 344 34.36 -37.52 13.32
CA GLY A 344 33.78 -37.37 14.67
C GLY A 344 34.77 -37.56 15.86
N VAL A 345 34.36 -37.10 17.06
CA VAL A 345 34.96 -37.42 18.39
C VAL A 345 33.85 -37.51 19.44
N GLU A 346 34.05 -38.35 20.46
CA GLU A 346 33.15 -38.70 21.59
C GLU A 346 33.10 -37.61 22.71
N GLU A 347 32.23 -37.64 23.74
CA GLU A 347 31.05 -38.49 24.00
C GLU A 347 29.78 -37.61 24.26
N GLU A 348 28.95 -37.60 25.32
CA GLU A 348 28.83 -38.32 26.61
C GLU A 348 27.33 -38.53 26.98
N ALA A 349 27.04 -39.10 28.15
CA ALA A 349 25.78 -39.81 28.41
C ALA A 349 24.69 -38.99 29.15
N GLY A 350 23.45 -39.49 29.06
CA GLY A 350 22.28 -38.91 29.75
C GLY A 350 21.00 -39.70 29.45
N GLN A 351 20.72 -40.75 30.24
CA GLN A 351 19.73 -41.79 29.89
C GLN A 351 18.44 -41.72 30.74
N LEU A 352 17.44 -42.54 30.34
CA LEU A 352 16.10 -42.73 30.94
C LEU A 352 15.04 -41.68 30.51
N GLY A 353 13.81 -42.06 30.13
CA GLY A 353 13.24 -43.41 29.98
C GLY A 353 11.88 -43.43 29.27
N ARG A 354 11.45 -44.59 28.75
CA ARG A 354 10.17 -44.77 28.03
C ARG A 354 8.97 -44.90 28.98
N ALA A 355 7.82 -44.39 28.54
CA ALA A 355 6.51 -45.01 28.77
C ALA A 355 5.59 -44.74 27.56
N CYS A 356 4.71 -45.70 27.23
CA CYS A 356 3.75 -45.59 26.12
C CYS A 356 2.34 -45.24 26.65
N GLY A 357 1.51 -44.53 25.88
CA GLY A 357 0.11 -44.31 26.28
C GLY A 357 -0.77 -43.52 25.30
N ALA A 358 -1.54 -44.23 24.48
CA ALA A 358 -2.84 -43.91 23.87
C ALA A 358 -3.17 -42.46 23.38
N GLU A 359 -3.55 -42.36 22.10
CA GLU A 359 -4.48 -41.32 21.64
C GLU A 359 -5.87 -41.46 22.29
N PRO A 360 -6.62 -40.34 22.39
CA PRO A 360 -8.06 -40.40 22.18
C PRO A 360 -8.52 -39.42 21.08
N ALA A 361 -9.19 -39.94 20.05
CA ALA A 361 -9.70 -39.16 18.93
C ALA A 361 -10.67 -38.05 19.37
N ARG A 362 -10.37 -36.79 19.02
CA ARG A 362 -11.30 -35.67 19.21
C ARG A 362 -12.31 -35.61 18.07
N LYS A 363 -13.58 -35.83 18.40
CA LYS A 363 -14.73 -35.70 17.49
C LYS A 363 -14.88 -34.27 16.98
N GLU A 364 -15.26 -34.11 15.72
CA GLU A 364 -15.67 -32.82 15.16
C GLU A 364 -16.92 -32.28 15.88
N ALA A 365 -16.75 -31.19 16.63
CA ALA A 365 -17.88 -30.43 17.17
C ALA A 365 -18.31 -29.38 16.14
N LYS A 366 -19.27 -29.73 15.27
CA LYS A 366 -19.93 -28.78 14.36
C LYS A 366 -20.64 -27.68 15.17
N ARG A 367 -19.99 -26.54 15.36
CA ARG A 367 -20.58 -25.35 15.99
C ARG A 367 -21.00 -24.36 14.91
N THR A 368 -22.28 -24.42 14.54
CA THR A 368 -22.91 -23.38 13.72
C THR A 368 -22.87 -22.04 14.47
N VAL A 369 -22.06 -21.12 13.99
CA VAL A 369 -22.20 -19.70 14.31
C VAL A 369 -23.28 -19.14 13.38
N LEU A 370 -24.34 -18.58 13.96
CA LEU A 370 -25.36 -17.86 13.19
C LEU A 370 -24.77 -16.52 12.78
N ASP A 371 -24.61 -16.32 11.47
CA ASP A 371 -24.17 -15.07 10.89
C ASP A 371 -25.25 -13.99 11.10
N ALA A 372 -24.81 -12.84 11.59
CA ALA A 372 -25.62 -11.64 11.81
C ALA A 372 -24.78 -10.37 11.57
N GLY A 373 -23.78 -10.45 10.68
CA GLY A 373 -23.01 -9.30 10.23
C GLY A 373 -23.73 -8.54 9.11
N LEU A 374 -24.09 -7.28 9.33
CA LEU A 374 -24.32 -6.36 8.21
C LEU A 374 -23.02 -6.25 7.39
N ALA A 375 -23.13 -6.39 6.07
CA ALA A 375 -22.05 -6.87 5.21
C ALA A 375 -20.84 -5.91 5.05
N TRP A 376 -19.95 -5.91 6.05
CA TRP A 376 -18.60 -5.34 5.97
C TRP A 376 -17.64 -6.27 5.19
N GLU A 377 -17.87 -7.59 5.23
CA GLU A 377 -16.95 -8.62 4.72
C GLU A 377 -17.32 -9.18 3.34
N SER A 378 -17.47 -8.33 2.30
CA SER A 378 -17.47 -8.79 0.90
C SER A 378 -17.20 -7.70 -0.15
N GLN A 379 -15.98 -7.15 -0.17
CA GLN A 379 -15.43 -6.49 -1.35
C GLN A 379 -14.39 -7.42 -2.02
N LYS A 380 -14.86 -8.20 -3.01
CA LYS A 380 -14.05 -9.26 -3.66
C LYS A 380 -12.82 -8.68 -4.37
N LYS A 381 -11.63 -9.16 -4.00
CA LYS A 381 -10.37 -8.94 -4.73
C LYS A 381 -10.55 -9.32 -6.19
N HIS A 382 -10.50 -8.35 -7.11
CA HIS A 382 -10.27 -8.63 -8.53
C HIS A 382 -8.79 -8.90 -8.76
N MET A 383 -8.35 -10.12 -8.42
CA MET A 383 -7.03 -10.58 -8.85
C MET A 383 -7.06 -10.76 -10.37
N ARG A 384 -6.23 -9.99 -11.08
CA ARG A 384 -6.12 -10.09 -12.54
C ARG A 384 -5.50 -11.45 -12.91
N PRO A 385 -5.97 -12.14 -13.96
CA PRO A 385 -5.36 -13.40 -14.39
C PRO A 385 -3.87 -13.24 -14.70
N ALA A 386 -3.07 -14.23 -14.31
CA ALA A 386 -1.68 -14.35 -14.76
C ALA A 386 -1.64 -14.55 -16.29
N PRO A 387 -0.57 -14.10 -16.99
CA PRO A 387 -0.44 -14.35 -18.42
C PRO A 387 -0.29 -15.85 -18.68
N ASN A 388 -1.11 -16.40 -19.58
CA ASN A 388 -1.02 -17.80 -19.98
C ASN A 388 0.34 -18.09 -20.62
N SER A 389 1.12 -18.98 -20.02
CA SER A 389 2.28 -19.61 -20.65
C SER A 389 1.82 -20.65 -21.69
N GLN A 390 1.39 -20.20 -22.86
CA GLN A 390 1.15 -21.07 -24.01
C GLN A 390 2.47 -21.43 -24.67
N THR A 391 2.97 -22.64 -24.40
CA THR A 391 4.00 -23.28 -25.22
C THR A 391 3.37 -23.70 -26.55
N PRO A 392 3.91 -23.28 -27.72
CA PRO A 392 3.56 -23.89 -29.00
C PRO A 392 4.15 -25.32 -29.11
N PRO A 393 3.61 -26.16 -30.02
CA PRO A 393 4.14 -27.50 -30.30
C PRO A 393 5.45 -27.49 -31.10
#